data_AF-A0A9P5MLL1-F1
#
_entry.id   AF-A0A9P5MLL1-F1
#
_cell.length_a   1.000
_cell.length_b   1.000
_cell.length_c   1.000
_cell.angle_alpha   90.00
_cell.angle_beta   90.00
_cell.angle_gamma   90.00
#
_symmetry.space_group_name_H-M   'P 1'
#
loop_
_entity.id
_entity.type
_entity.pdbx_description
1 polymer ?
#
loop_
_entity_poly.entity_id
_entity_poly.type
_entity_poly.pdbx_seq_one_letter_code
_entity_poly.pdbx_strand_id
1 'polypeptide(L)'
;MKPVLDSAFSLLQDALSTLAAIKSHEDISHHVLRASPADRPSRRCGLQAALVNLDEVIDSAQAVHDTVTTILASLRRKKATFHHALYSPVHSLPVELLQHIFRMLAREAGRSGVVVTLTHVCSLWRAASLGSGRLWEHVNVRSTKFLSQLVARSQPHLFALELGLPLGIPSHSTRSSMIQFDPQDVRRLSSLSISDPSILKLIDFPNDSLLPNLISLHINATLIREAHLPSIPHPLKSTLTMQIENWERPRCVMNDGPWPRLTRIFFQHTSPMSAVRVLDKMVAPSLETLIFANMTNELWSRTSPRMTLPLPAVQTIIMIDSSRFIDSFRRNFHLFPNLTSITLSYLDDERDYNWARILESLPSVTILTVLHAPSNLDTLVTLASSLVGAQQVPKLEALKINLFHDFPALMEALPAPQETVASARSVGNDASDGNLPDPYDVLPFANDPSPSTSPVATALADALRQRTQIYGLPRLRLLVLSRALGGDDNYFFWGLSDVVTVLERGESW
;
A
#
# COMPACT_ATOMS: atom_id res chain seq x y z
N MET A 1 51.30 -6.29 -12.42
CA MET A 1 51.53 -5.80 -13.80
C MET A 1 53.02 -5.71 -14.13
N LYS A 2 53.82 -5.00 -13.34
CA LYS A 2 55.29 -4.91 -13.52
C LYS A 2 56.00 -6.27 -13.76
N PRO A 3 55.86 -7.31 -12.92
CA PRO A 3 56.57 -8.58 -13.13
C PRO A 3 56.14 -9.35 -14.40
N VAL A 4 54.91 -9.17 -14.86
CA VAL A 4 54.40 -9.80 -16.08
C VAL A 4 54.93 -9.08 -17.32
N LEU A 5 55.00 -7.74 -17.26
CA LEU A 5 55.63 -6.94 -18.31
C LEU A 5 57.12 -7.23 -18.39
N ASP A 6 57.81 -7.33 -17.25
CA ASP A 6 59.24 -7.66 -17.19
C ASP A 6 59.52 -9.06 -17.78
N SER A 7 58.66 -10.05 -17.51
CA SER A 7 58.77 -11.39 -18.10
C SER A 7 58.51 -11.40 -19.61
N ALA A 8 57.51 -10.65 -20.09
CA ALA A 8 57.23 -10.54 -21.52
C ALA A 8 58.36 -9.78 -22.26
N PHE A 9 58.94 -8.76 -21.62
CA PHE A 9 60.08 -8.03 -22.14
C PHE A 9 61.33 -8.91 -22.23
N SER A 10 61.57 -9.74 -21.22
CA SER A 10 62.67 -10.73 -21.22
C SER A 10 62.53 -11.72 -22.37
N LEU A 11 61.33 -12.27 -22.60
CA LEU A 11 61.07 -13.20 -23.71
C LEU A 11 61.24 -12.55 -25.09
N LEU A 12 60.80 -11.29 -25.23
CA LEU A 12 61.00 -10.51 -26.45
C LEU A 12 62.48 -10.21 -26.70
N GLN A 13 63.24 -9.93 -25.64
CA GLN A 13 64.65 -9.61 -25.73
C GLN A 13 65.49 -10.85 -26.07
N ASP A 14 65.13 -12.01 -25.51
CA ASP A 14 65.69 -13.30 -25.90
C ASP A 14 65.39 -13.63 -27.36
N ALA A 15 64.13 -13.52 -27.81
CA ALA A 15 63.75 -13.76 -29.20
C ALA A 15 64.47 -12.83 -30.19
N LEU A 16 64.62 -11.54 -29.84
CA LEU A 16 65.37 -10.57 -30.64
C LEU A 16 66.87 -10.90 -30.70
N SER A 17 67.45 -11.40 -29.60
CA SER A 17 68.84 -11.83 -29.57
C SER A 17 69.09 -13.05 -30.47
N THR A 18 68.14 -14.00 -30.50
CA THR A 18 68.20 -15.19 -31.37
C THR A 18 68.06 -14.80 -32.85
N LEU A 19 67.14 -13.88 -33.18
CA LEU A 19 66.99 -13.37 -34.54
C LEU A 19 68.22 -12.56 -34.99
N ALA A 20 68.85 -11.78 -34.11
CA ALA A 20 70.08 -11.07 -34.41
C ALA A 20 71.25 -12.05 -34.68
N ALA A 21 71.33 -13.16 -33.93
CA ALA A 21 72.30 -14.22 -34.18
C ALA A 21 72.08 -14.91 -35.52
N ILE A 22 70.82 -15.20 -35.90
CA ILE A 22 70.48 -15.78 -37.20
C ILE A 22 70.83 -14.83 -38.35
N LYS A 23 70.52 -13.53 -38.21
CA LYS A 23 70.85 -12.51 -39.22
C LYS A 23 72.37 -12.36 -39.41
N SER A 24 73.16 -12.46 -38.33
CA SER A 24 74.62 -12.47 -38.42
C SER A 24 75.17 -13.69 -39.18
N HIS A 25 74.42 -14.80 -39.19
CA HIS A 25 74.72 -15.99 -39.98
C HIS A 25 74.28 -15.85 -41.45
N GLU A 26 73.33 -14.97 -41.77
CA GLU A 26 72.86 -14.72 -43.13
C GLU A 26 73.90 -13.93 -43.96
N ASP A 27 74.70 -13.07 -43.32
CA ASP A 27 75.89 -12.45 -43.94
C ASP A 27 76.93 -13.50 -44.38
N ILE A 28 76.89 -14.71 -43.83
CA ILE A 28 77.75 -15.84 -44.26
C ILE A 28 77.20 -16.48 -45.56
N SER A 29 75.90 -16.36 -45.85
CA SER A 29 75.27 -16.97 -47.03
C SER A 29 75.72 -16.37 -48.35
N HIS A 30 76.19 -15.12 -48.38
CA HIS A 30 76.79 -14.54 -49.59
C HIS A 30 78.14 -15.17 -49.98
N HIS A 31 78.86 -15.81 -49.03
CA HIS A 31 80.05 -16.60 -49.32
C HIS A 31 79.75 -18.06 -49.72
N VAL A 32 78.51 -18.52 -49.57
CA VAL A 32 78.13 -19.94 -49.65
C VAL A 32 77.76 -20.39 -51.07
N LEU A 33 77.41 -19.47 -51.98
CA LEU A 33 77.06 -19.78 -53.37
C LEU A 33 78.26 -20.22 -54.25
N ARG A 34 79.50 -20.26 -53.73
CA ARG A 34 80.70 -20.74 -54.45
C ARG A 34 81.27 -22.08 -53.98
N ALA A 35 80.63 -22.76 -53.02
CA ALA A 35 81.20 -23.98 -52.43
C ALA A 35 80.82 -25.28 -53.20
N SER A 36 81.79 -26.20 -53.23
CA SER A 36 81.81 -27.49 -53.94
C SER A 36 80.64 -28.43 -53.58
N PRO A 37 80.11 -29.23 -54.53
CA PRO A 37 78.97 -30.13 -54.34
C PRO A 37 79.17 -31.28 -53.32
N ALA A 38 80.38 -31.52 -52.82
CA ALA A 38 80.68 -32.59 -51.85
C ALA A 38 80.22 -32.28 -50.40
N ASP A 39 79.93 -31.03 -50.04
CA ASP A 39 79.61 -30.59 -48.66
C ASP A 39 78.10 -30.41 -48.37
N ARG A 40 77.24 -30.90 -49.27
CA ARG A 40 75.77 -30.72 -49.20
C ARG A 40 75.04 -31.40 -48.03
N PRO A 41 75.43 -32.59 -47.51
CA PRO A 41 74.64 -33.27 -46.48
C PRO A 41 74.75 -32.60 -45.10
N SER A 42 75.93 -32.10 -44.71
CA SER A 42 76.14 -31.42 -43.42
C SER A 42 75.38 -30.09 -43.33
N ARG A 43 75.17 -29.40 -44.46
CA ARG A 43 74.44 -28.12 -44.53
C ARG A 43 72.93 -28.27 -44.44
N ARG A 44 72.37 -29.36 -44.96
CA ARG A 44 70.95 -29.68 -44.77
C ARG A 44 70.63 -29.87 -43.29
N CYS A 45 71.55 -30.44 -42.51
CA CYS A 45 71.37 -30.63 -41.08
C CYS A 45 71.32 -29.29 -40.32
N GLY A 46 72.20 -28.34 -40.66
CA GLY A 46 72.20 -27.00 -40.07
C GLY A 46 70.96 -26.15 -40.43
N LEU A 47 70.50 -26.22 -41.68
CA LEU A 47 69.28 -25.52 -42.11
C LEU A 47 68.02 -26.11 -41.44
N GLN A 48 67.95 -27.43 -41.31
CA GLN A 48 66.84 -28.10 -40.63
C GLN A 48 66.78 -27.70 -39.14
N ALA A 49 67.93 -27.66 -38.46
CA ALA A 49 68.01 -27.20 -37.07
C ALA A 49 67.62 -25.72 -36.92
N ALA A 50 68.02 -24.86 -37.87
CA ALA A 50 67.62 -23.46 -37.88
C ALA A 50 66.11 -23.26 -38.11
N LEU A 51 65.49 -24.09 -38.95
CA LEU A 51 64.03 -24.07 -39.17
C LEU A 51 63.26 -24.50 -37.91
N VAL A 52 63.70 -25.57 -37.23
CA VAL A 52 63.10 -26.00 -35.95
C VAL A 52 63.20 -24.90 -34.89
N ASN A 53 64.36 -24.24 -34.79
CA ASN A 53 64.53 -23.11 -33.88
C ASN A 53 63.63 -21.91 -34.26
N LEU A 54 63.32 -21.71 -35.55
CA LEU A 54 62.42 -20.64 -35.99
C LEU A 54 60.97 -20.94 -35.58
N ASP A 55 60.53 -22.20 -35.70
CA ASP A 55 59.20 -22.62 -35.25
C ASP A 55 59.03 -22.44 -33.74
N GLU A 56 60.04 -22.79 -32.93
CA GLU A 56 60.03 -22.53 -31.48
C GLU A 56 59.94 -21.03 -31.14
N VAL A 57 60.63 -20.18 -31.91
CA VAL A 57 60.57 -18.71 -31.74
C VAL A 57 59.20 -18.18 -32.14
N ILE A 58 58.60 -18.69 -33.22
CA ILE A 58 57.24 -18.31 -33.65
C ILE A 58 56.21 -18.72 -32.59
N ASP A 59 56.29 -19.94 -32.06
CA ASP A 59 55.40 -20.43 -31.01
C ASP A 59 55.52 -19.59 -29.73
N SER A 60 56.75 -19.24 -29.34
CA SER A 60 57.00 -18.34 -28.20
C SER A 60 56.43 -16.94 -28.44
N ALA A 61 56.61 -16.37 -29.64
CA ALA A 61 56.07 -15.05 -29.99
C ALA A 61 54.53 -15.06 -30.00
N GLN A 62 53.92 -16.15 -30.49
CA GLN A 62 52.48 -16.33 -30.47
C GLN A 62 51.95 -16.44 -29.04
N ALA A 63 52.63 -17.16 -28.15
CA ALA A 63 52.27 -17.24 -26.74
C ALA A 63 52.34 -15.86 -26.03
N VAL A 64 53.35 -15.05 -26.34
CA VAL A 64 53.45 -13.67 -25.83
C VAL A 64 52.31 -12.82 -26.38
N HIS A 65 52.01 -12.90 -27.67
CA HIS A 65 50.89 -12.19 -28.29
C HIS A 65 49.55 -12.55 -27.63
N ASP A 66 49.28 -13.82 -27.40
CA ASP A 66 48.05 -14.31 -26.76
C ASP A 66 47.95 -13.85 -25.30
N THR A 67 49.08 -13.77 -24.60
CA THR A 67 49.15 -13.20 -23.25
C THR A 67 48.83 -11.70 -23.26
N VAL A 68 49.42 -10.93 -24.19
CA VAL A 68 49.18 -9.48 -24.31
C VAL A 68 47.73 -9.18 -24.68
N THR A 69 47.16 -9.92 -25.63
CA THR A 69 45.75 -9.76 -26.03
C THR A 69 44.80 -10.09 -24.88
N THR A 70 45.08 -11.13 -24.09
CA THR A 70 44.32 -11.47 -22.87
C THR A 70 44.38 -10.35 -21.84
N ILE A 71 45.58 -9.78 -21.61
CA ILE A 71 45.75 -8.63 -20.70
C ILE A 71 44.97 -7.42 -21.20
N LEU A 72 45.07 -7.07 -22.49
CA LEU A 72 44.35 -5.94 -23.08
C LEU A 72 42.82 -6.13 -22.99
N ALA A 73 42.32 -7.33 -23.23
CA ALA A 73 40.90 -7.64 -23.05
C ALA A 73 40.46 -7.44 -21.59
N SER A 74 41.27 -7.87 -20.62
CA SER A 74 40.99 -7.65 -19.19
C SER A 74 40.98 -6.15 -18.82
N LEU A 75 41.90 -5.37 -19.38
CA LEU A 75 41.99 -3.92 -19.15
C LEU A 75 40.82 -3.17 -19.79
N ARG A 76 40.40 -3.55 -21.00
CA ARG A 76 39.21 -2.98 -21.65
C ARG A 76 37.94 -3.27 -20.85
N ARG A 77 37.78 -4.48 -20.32
CA ARG A 77 36.67 -4.82 -19.40
C ARG A 77 36.70 -3.97 -18.14
N LYS A 78 37.87 -3.78 -17.52
CA LYS A 78 38.06 -2.89 -16.35
C LYS A 78 37.75 -1.42 -16.67
N LYS A 79 38.18 -0.93 -17.84
CA LYS A 79 37.88 0.44 -18.29
C LYS A 79 36.38 0.64 -18.52
N ALA A 80 35.71 -0.29 -19.19
CA ALA A 80 34.27 -0.21 -19.43
C ALA A 80 33.47 -0.24 -18.11
N THR A 81 33.85 -1.10 -17.17
CA THR A 81 33.24 -1.13 -15.83
C THR A 81 33.51 0.16 -15.05
N PHE A 82 34.71 0.74 -15.15
CA PHE A 82 35.04 2.00 -14.51
C PHE A 82 34.26 3.18 -15.12
N HIS A 83 34.14 3.25 -16.45
CA HIS A 83 33.32 4.27 -17.11
C HIS A 83 31.84 4.11 -16.74
N HIS A 84 31.28 2.90 -16.73
CA HIS A 84 29.90 2.71 -16.25
C HIS A 84 29.72 3.11 -14.78
N ALA A 85 30.73 2.87 -13.92
CA ALA A 85 30.68 3.26 -12.51
C ALA A 85 30.84 4.78 -12.30
N LEU A 86 31.60 5.49 -13.14
CA LEU A 86 31.77 6.93 -12.98
C LEU A 86 30.63 7.74 -13.61
N TYR A 87 30.06 7.26 -14.72
CA TYR A 87 29.06 7.99 -15.48
C TYR A 87 27.62 7.52 -15.23
N SER A 88 27.41 6.50 -14.40
CA SER A 88 26.05 6.19 -13.95
C SER A 88 25.56 7.35 -13.07
N PRO A 89 24.43 8.00 -13.42
CA PRO A 89 23.88 9.13 -12.66
C PRO A 89 23.63 8.81 -11.19
N VAL A 90 23.55 7.53 -10.84
CA VAL A 90 23.29 7.12 -9.45
C VAL A 90 24.51 7.27 -8.55
N HIS A 91 25.72 7.23 -9.09
CA HIS A 91 26.95 7.38 -8.30
C HIS A 91 27.28 8.84 -7.96
N SER A 92 26.66 9.81 -8.63
CA SER A 92 26.80 11.23 -8.31
C SER A 92 25.79 11.72 -7.27
N LEU A 93 24.78 10.91 -6.94
CA LEU A 93 23.79 11.28 -5.94
C LEU A 93 24.37 11.14 -4.51
N PRO A 94 24.19 12.16 -3.66
CA PRO A 94 24.39 12.02 -2.21
C PRO A 94 23.59 10.84 -1.65
N VAL A 95 24.17 10.18 -0.64
CA VAL A 95 23.57 8.98 -0.04
C VAL A 95 22.18 9.25 0.54
N GLU A 96 21.95 10.48 1.01
CA GLU A 96 20.67 10.95 1.56
C GLU A 96 19.58 10.98 0.50
N LEU A 97 19.89 11.44 -0.72
CA LEU A 97 18.94 11.43 -1.84
C LEU A 97 18.65 10.00 -2.29
N LEU A 98 19.68 9.15 -2.32
CA LEU A 98 19.52 7.74 -2.65
C LEU A 98 18.61 7.03 -1.63
N GLN A 99 18.81 7.27 -0.33
CA GLN A 99 17.95 6.77 0.74
C GLN A 99 16.51 7.31 0.65
N HIS A 100 16.33 8.57 0.23
CA HIS A 100 15.02 9.15 0.01
C HIS A 100 14.28 8.46 -1.14
N ILE A 101 14.94 8.27 -2.28
CA ILE A 101 14.40 7.54 -3.43
C ILE A 101 14.04 6.11 -3.01
N PHE A 102 14.92 5.42 -2.29
CA PHE A 102 14.65 4.06 -1.80
C PHE A 102 13.43 4.00 -0.88
N ARG A 103 13.19 5.04 -0.07
CA ARG A 103 12.01 5.11 0.80
C ARG A 103 10.73 5.27 -0.02
N MET A 104 10.76 6.08 -1.07
CA MET A 104 9.63 6.19 -2.00
C MET A 104 9.33 4.86 -2.67
N LEU A 105 10.36 4.19 -3.22
CA LEU A 105 10.23 2.87 -3.84
C LEU A 105 9.68 1.81 -2.87
N ALA A 106 10.16 1.80 -1.62
CA ALA A 106 9.70 0.87 -0.60
C ALA A 106 8.22 1.10 -0.24
N ARG A 107 7.77 2.36 -0.19
CA ARG A 107 6.37 2.72 0.07
C ARG A 107 5.45 2.34 -1.09
N GLU A 108 5.84 2.67 -2.31
CA GLU A 108 5.04 2.39 -3.51
C GLU A 108 4.90 0.89 -3.76
N ALA A 109 5.98 0.13 -3.57
CA ALA A 109 5.94 -1.31 -3.78
C ALA A 109 5.18 -2.09 -2.68
N GLY A 110 4.91 -1.47 -1.53
CA GLY A 110 4.21 -2.07 -0.38
C GLY A 110 4.87 -3.36 0.14
N ARG A 111 6.14 -3.62 -0.17
CA ARG A 111 6.80 -4.92 0.05
C ARG A 111 8.23 -4.75 0.52
N SER A 112 8.54 -5.36 1.67
CA SER A 112 9.90 -5.48 2.22
C SER A 112 10.91 -6.11 1.25
N GLY A 113 10.42 -6.93 0.30
CA GLY A 113 11.24 -7.55 -0.73
C GLY A 113 12.01 -6.54 -1.58
N VAL A 114 11.45 -5.35 -1.85
CA VAL A 114 12.15 -4.30 -2.61
C VAL A 114 13.38 -3.83 -1.85
N VAL A 115 13.25 -3.57 -0.54
CA VAL A 115 14.38 -3.12 0.29
C VAL A 115 15.51 -4.15 0.29
N VAL A 116 15.18 -5.45 0.34
CA VAL A 116 16.19 -6.52 0.22
C VAL A 116 16.85 -6.47 -1.17
N THR A 117 16.09 -6.36 -2.25
CA THR A 117 16.64 -6.26 -3.62
C THR A 117 17.60 -5.08 -3.77
N LEU A 118 17.30 -3.92 -3.16
CA LEU A 118 18.19 -2.75 -3.17
C LEU A 118 19.58 -3.08 -2.57
N THR A 119 19.65 -3.97 -1.59
CA THR A 119 20.95 -4.40 -1.01
C THR A 119 21.79 -5.29 -1.93
N HIS A 120 21.24 -5.78 -3.04
CA HIS A 120 21.91 -6.66 -3.99
C HIS A 120 22.36 -5.97 -5.29
N VAL A 121 22.00 -4.70 -5.52
CA VAL A 121 22.33 -3.98 -6.77
C VAL A 121 23.82 -3.68 -6.89
N CYS A 122 24.38 -2.90 -5.96
CA CYS A 122 25.81 -2.60 -5.90
C CYS A 122 26.23 -2.28 -4.46
N SER A 123 27.53 -2.11 -4.21
CA SER A 123 28.06 -1.80 -2.87
C SER A 123 27.54 -0.47 -2.32
N LEU A 124 27.40 0.56 -3.15
CA LEU A 124 26.84 1.86 -2.75
C LEU A 124 25.37 1.72 -2.32
N TRP A 125 24.55 1.02 -3.10
CA TRP A 125 23.13 0.79 -2.78
C TRP A 125 22.97 -0.05 -1.52
N ARG A 126 23.83 -1.06 -1.35
CA ARG A 126 23.89 -1.86 -0.12
C ARG A 126 24.22 -1.00 1.09
N ALA A 127 25.26 -0.16 1.01
CA ALA A 127 25.63 0.74 2.10
C ALA A 127 24.52 1.73 2.42
N ALA A 128 23.91 2.35 1.40
CA ALA A 128 22.80 3.28 1.56
C ALA A 128 21.56 2.61 2.18
N SER A 129 21.21 1.40 1.72
CA SER A 129 20.04 0.65 2.19
C SER A 129 20.20 0.11 3.61
N LEU A 130 21.39 -0.45 3.92
CA LEU A 130 21.69 -0.98 5.25
C LEU A 130 21.97 0.12 6.27
N GLY A 131 22.48 1.28 5.83
CA GLY A 131 22.76 2.42 6.71
C GLY A 131 21.53 3.25 7.10
N SER A 132 20.37 3.01 6.49
CA SER A 132 19.15 3.77 6.78
C SER A 132 18.12 2.92 7.53
N GLY A 133 18.05 3.08 8.86
CA GLY A 133 17.04 2.38 9.67
C GLY A 133 15.60 2.69 9.22
N ARG A 134 15.36 3.90 8.68
CA ARG A 134 14.06 4.32 8.16
C ARG A 134 13.54 3.48 6.99
N LEU A 135 14.42 2.83 6.22
CA LEU A 135 14.00 1.93 5.14
C LEU A 135 13.42 0.62 5.68
N TRP A 136 13.71 0.29 6.94
CA TRP A 136 13.25 -0.91 7.63
C TRP A 136 12.11 -0.61 8.61
N GLU A 137 11.52 0.59 8.57
CA GLU A 137 10.33 0.94 9.36
C GLU A 137 9.12 0.10 8.99
N HIS A 138 9.03 -0.42 7.75
CA HIS A 138 7.93 -1.29 7.33
C HIS A 138 8.46 -2.68 7.02
N VAL A 139 8.25 -3.60 7.96
CA VAL A 139 8.73 -4.98 7.88
C VAL A 139 7.56 -5.88 7.50
N ASN A 140 7.45 -6.24 6.22
CA ASN A 140 6.54 -7.30 5.76
C ASN A 140 7.27 -8.64 5.78
N VAL A 141 6.74 -9.62 6.51
CA VAL A 141 7.39 -10.92 6.70
C VAL A 141 6.53 -12.05 6.16
N ARG A 142 7.06 -12.69 5.10
CA ARG A 142 6.58 -13.98 4.58
C ARG A 142 7.30 -15.18 5.19
N SER A 143 8.37 -14.95 5.96
CA SER A 143 9.17 -15.99 6.58
C SER A 143 9.78 -15.49 7.89
N THR A 144 9.46 -16.17 8.99
CA THR A 144 9.90 -15.83 10.34
C THR A 144 11.41 -15.88 10.53
N LYS A 145 12.13 -16.62 9.66
CA LYS A 145 13.59 -16.85 9.76
C LYS A 145 14.43 -15.58 9.78
N PHE A 146 13.97 -14.51 9.13
CA PHE A 146 14.72 -13.26 9.02
C PHE A 146 14.13 -12.11 9.82
N LEU A 147 13.02 -12.34 10.54
CA LEU A 147 12.29 -11.26 11.19
C LEU A 147 13.16 -10.49 12.20
N SER A 148 13.88 -11.19 13.08
CA SER A 148 14.75 -10.54 14.08
C SER A 148 15.84 -9.69 13.41
N GLN A 149 16.43 -10.16 12.31
CA GLN A 149 17.43 -9.41 11.55
C GLN A 149 16.83 -8.17 10.89
N LEU A 150 15.61 -8.26 10.36
CA LEU A 150 14.92 -7.14 9.74
C LEU A 150 14.53 -6.08 10.78
N VAL A 151 14.05 -6.52 11.95
CA VAL A 151 13.67 -5.64 13.06
C VAL A 151 14.89 -4.99 13.71
N ALA A 152 16.01 -5.70 13.85
CA ALA A 152 17.26 -5.12 14.33
C ALA A 152 17.77 -4.00 13.39
N ARG A 153 17.48 -4.10 12.08
CA ARG A 153 17.88 -3.07 11.10
C ARG A 153 17.08 -1.79 11.17
N SER A 154 15.89 -1.76 11.78
CA SER A 154 15.16 -0.50 11.96
C SER A 154 15.76 0.41 13.04
N GLN A 155 16.77 -0.07 13.79
CA GLN A 155 17.58 0.75 14.72
C GLN A 155 16.67 1.43 15.79
N PRO A 156 16.85 2.68 16.28
CA PRO A 156 15.95 3.20 17.33
C PRO A 156 14.56 3.59 16.79
N HIS A 157 14.28 3.42 15.49
CA HIS A 157 13.03 3.86 14.90
C HIS A 157 11.86 2.93 15.28
N LEU A 158 10.67 3.52 15.36
CA LEU A 158 9.43 2.76 15.45
C LEU A 158 9.21 2.00 14.14
N PHE A 159 8.64 0.81 14.19
CA PHE A 159 8.38 0.03 13.00
C PHE A 159 6.96 -0.54 12.96
N ALA A 160 6.46 -0.69 11.74
CA ALA A 160 5.27 -1.41 11.37
C ALA A 160 5.65 -2.84 10.95
N LEU A 161 4.97 -3.83 11.52
CA LEU A 161 5.13 -5.23 11.19
C LEU A 161 3.89 -5.73 10.45
N GLU A 162 4.07 -6.31 9.28
CA GLU A 162 3.02 -6.96 8.51
C GLU A 162 3.32 -8.45 8.37
N LEU A 163 2.43 -9.27 8.91
CA LEU A 163 2.53 -10.73 8.94
C LEU A 163 1.56 -11.32 7.93
N GLY A 164 2.02 -11.41 6.68
CA GLY A 164 1.32 -12.07 5.59
C GLY A 164 2.02 -13.38 5.24
N LEU A 165 1.77 -14.45 6.01
CA LEU A 165 2.22 -15.79 5.59
C LEU A 165 1.24 -16.36 4.56
N PRO A 166 1.72 -16.89 3.43
CA PRO A 166 0.86 -17.58 2.48
C PRO A 166 0.29 -18.85 3.12
N LEU A 167 -0.98 -19.11 2.79
CA LEU A 167 -1.89 -20.14 3.32
C LEU A 167 -1.50 -21.60 3.00
N GLY A 168 -0.22 -21.88 2.86
CA GLY A 168 0.31 -23.16 2.39
C GLY A 168 1.25 -23.87 3.35
N ILE A 169 1.47 -23.36 4.57
CA ILE A 169 2.28 -24.12 5.56
C ILE A 169 1.38 -25.23 6.12
N PRO A 170 1.69 -26.52 5.86
CA PRO A 170 0.88 -27.63 6.37
C PRO A 170 0.82 -27.58 7.90
N SER A 171 -0.39 -27.55 8.42
CA SER A 171 -0.80 -27.30 9.81
C SER A 171 -0.23 -28.25 10.88
N HIS A 172 0.60 -29.22 10.52
CA HIS A 172 0.89 -30.37 11.39
C HIS A 172 2.36 -30.58 11.79
N SER A 173 3.34 -29.82 11.30
CA SER A 173 4.76 -30.05 11.64
C SER A 173 5.53 -28.88 12.27
N THR A 174 4.93 -27.71 12.46
CA THR A 174 5.66 -26.48 12.82
C THR A 174 5.57 -26.10 14.30
N ARG A 175 5.94 -27.00 15.22
CA ARG A 175 6.22 -26.63 16.62
C ARG A 175 7.55 -25.86 16.80
N SER A 176 8.41 -25.81 15.78
CA SER A 176 9.83 -25.48 15.98
C SER A 176 10.28 -24.05 15.63
N SER A 177 9.39 -23.08 15.42
CA SER A 177 9.82 -21.69 15.25
C SER A 177 8.81 -20.69 15.79
N MET A 178 8.65 -20.71 17.11
CA MET A 178 8.03 -19.58 17.81
C MET A 178 8.89 -18.33 17.55
N ILE A 179 8.25 -17.26 17.12
CA ILE A 179 8.86 -15.96 16.90
C ILE A 179 9.07 -15.34 18.28
N GLN A 180 10.32 -15.32 18.72
CA GLN A 180 10.72 -14.60 19.92
C GLN A 180 11.18 -13.20 19.51
N PHE A 181 10.47 -12.19 20.01
CA PHE A 181 10.93 -10.81 19.91
C PHE A 181 11.79 -10.46 21.12
N ASP A 182 12.85 -9.68 20.91
CA ASP A 182 13.51 -9.00 22.02
C ASP A 182 12.49 -8.01 22.65
N PRO A 183 12.35 -7.97 23.99
CA PRO A 183 11.50 -6.99 24.67
C PRO A 183 11.73 -5.54 24.23
N GLN A 184 12.96 -5.16 23.84
CA GLN A 184 13.26 -3.83 23.32
C GLN A 184 12.63 -3.58 21.94
N ASP A 185 12.58 -4.60 21.09
CA ASP A 185 11.98 -4.51 19.77
C ASP A 185 10.46 -4.37 19.86
N VAL A 186 9.81 -5.12 20.76
CA VAL A 186 8.37 -5.03 21.01
C VAL A 186 7.96 -3.61 21.39
N ARG A 187 8.80 -2.90 22.16
CA ARG A 187 8.54 -1.51 22.55
C ARG A 187 8.56 -0.54 21.37
N ARG A 188 9.24 -0.87 20.27
CA ARG A 188 9.32 -0.03 19.06
C ARG A 188 8.21 -0.34 18.05
N LEU A 189 7.40 -1.37 18.28
CA LEU A 189 6.31 -1.73 17.39
C LEU A 189 5.21 -0.65 17.44
N SER A 190 4.96 0.02 16.32
CA SER A 190 3.92 1.06 16.18
C SER A 190 2.69 0.61 15.42
N SER A 191 2.85 -0.33 14.50
CA SER A 191 1.73 -0.88 13.73
C SER A 191 1.91 -2.38 13.59
N LEU A 192 0.85 -3.14 13.81
CA LEU A 192 0.85 -4.60 13.66
C LEU A 192 -0.28 -4.99 12.72
N SER A 193 0.05 -5.54 11.55
CA SER A 193 -0.89 -6.06 10.57
C SER A 193 -0.76 -7.57 10.47
N ILE A 194 -1.87 -8.29 10.56
CA ILE A 194 -1.90 -9.74 10.67
C ILE A 194 -2.92 -10.25 9.67
N SER A 195 -2.45 -10.91 8.61
CA SER A 195 -3.32 -11.47 7.58
C SER A 195 -3.87 -12.86 7.90
N ASP A 196 -3.22 -13.55 8.85
CA ASP A 196 -3.65 -14.85 9.35
C ASP A 196 -3.53 -14.85 10.89
N PRO A 197 -4.65 -14.72 11.61
CA PRO A 197 -4.65 -14.74 13.07
C PRO A 197 -4.03 -15.99 13.70
N SER A 198 -3.86 -17.12 12.99
CA SER A 198 -3.13 -18.28 13.50
C SER A 198 -1.66 -17.95 13.77
N ILE A 199 -1.09 -16.98 13.05
CA ILE A 199 0.27 -16.49 13.27
C ILE A 199 0.44 -15.93 14.67
N LEU A 200 -0.64 -15.44 15.30
CA LEU A 200 -0.57 -14.93 16.68
C LEU A 200 -0.18 -16.01 17.68
N LYS A 201 -0.48 -17.28 17.40
CA LYS A 201 0.00 -18.40 18.24
C LYS A 201 1.50 -18.66 18.08
N LEU A 202 2.11 -18.15 17.00
CA LEU A 202 3.53 -18.25 16.74
C LEU A 202 4.31 -17.07 17.33
N ILE A 203 3.63 -15.98 17.73
CA ILE A 203 4.28 -14.83 18.34
C ILE A 203 4.18 -14.96 19.85
N ASP A 204 5.32 -15.19 20.48
CA ASP A 204 5.41 -15.08 21.93
C ASP A 204 5.75 -13.64 22.27
N PHE A 205 4.73 -12.85 22.61
CA PHE A 205 4.96 -11.58 23.29
C PHE A 205 5.30 -11.93 24.74
N PRO A 206 6.50 -11.58 25.23
CA PRO A 206 6.83 -11.80 26.64
C PRO A 206 5.66 -11.33 27.52
N ASN A 207 5.24 -12.11 28.51
CA ASN A 207 4.01 -11.83 29.29
C ASN A 207 3.96 -10.42 29.91
N ASP A 208 5.12 -9.79 30.12
CA ASP A 208 5.27 -8.43 30.66
C ASP A 208 5.60 -7.36 29.59
N SER A 209 5.65 -7.74 28.32
CA SER A 209 6.01 -6.85 27.22
C SER A 209 4.85 -5.93 26.86
N LEU A 210 4.85 -4.77 27.48
CA LEU A 210 3.98 -3.68 27.05
C LEU A 210 4.27 -3.36 25.59
N LEU A 211 3.21 -3.08 24.83
CA LEU A 211 3.24 -2.52 23.49
C LEU A 211 2.99 -0.99 23.58
N PRO A 212 3.86 -0.22 24.25
CA PRO A 212 3.55 1.16 24.63
C PRO A 212 3.28 2.06 23.42
N ASN A 213 3.93 1.79 22.30
CA ASN A 213 3.91 2.62 21.11
C ASN A 213 2.99 2.07 20.01
N LEU A 214 2.21 1.01 20.28
CA LEU A 214 1.28 0.47 19.29
C LEU A 214 0.12 1.45 19.06
N ILE A 215 0.04 1.96 17.84
CA ILE A 215 -0.94 2.95 17.38
C ILE A 215 -1.98 2.28 16.48
N SER A 216 -1.58 1.31 15.67
CA SER A 216 -2.45 0.63 14.71
C SER A 216 -2.36 -0.89 14.85
N LEU A 217 -3.52 -1.54 14.89
CA LEU A 217 -3.66 -2.98 14.85
C LEU A 217 -4.61 -3.35 13.71
N HIS A 218 -4.09 -4.04 12.71
CA HIS A 218 -4.87 -4.56 11.60
C HIS A 218 -4.92 -6.09 11.66
N ILE A 219 -6.12 -6.65 11.65
CA ILE A 219 -6.37 -8.09 11.71
C ILE A 219 -7.29 -8.44 10.54
N ASN A 220 -6.74 -9.12 9.55
CA ASN A 220 -7.50 -9.67 8.46
C ASN A 220 -7.65 -11.18 8.70
N ALA A 221 -8.90 -11.65 8.78
CA ALA A 221 -9.26 -13.00 9.23
C ALA A 221 -9.85 -13.87 8.11
N THR A 222 -9.38 -13.70 6.87
CA THR A 222 -9.95 -14.32 5.66
C THR A 222 -10.24 -15.81 5.73
N LEU A 223 -9.56 -16.61 6.56
CA LEU A 223 -9.60 -18.09 6.43
C LEU A 223 -9.74 -18.90 7.71
N ILE A 224 -10.06 -18.30 8.86
CA ILE A 224 -10.01 -19.03 10.13
C ILE A 224 -11.38 -19.12 10.79
N ARG A 225 -11.86 -20.36 10.92
CA ARG A 225 -13.09 -20.68 11.67
C ARG A 225 -12.91 -20.55 13.20
N GLU A 226 -11.68 -20.71 13.68
CA GLU A 226 -11.33 -20.77 15.11
C GLU A 226 -9.98 -20.08 15.40
N ALA A 227 -9.96 -18.75 15.37
CA ALA A 227 -8.85 -17.96 15.89
C ALA A 227 -9.20 -17.43 17.28
N HIS A 228 -8.23 -17.43 18.19
CA HIS A 228 -8.27 -16.61 19.40
C HIS A 228 -7.46 -15.35 19.11
N LEU A 229 -8.02 -14.19 19.42
CA LEU A 229 -7.22 -12.98 19.47
C LEU A 229 -6.28 -13.10 20.67
N PRO A 230 -4.98 -12.79 20.50
CA PRO A 230 -4.07 -12.72 21.62
C PRO A 230 -4.60 -11.69 22.61
N SER A 231 -4.42 -11.97 23.90
CA SER A 231 -4.44 -10.91 24.90
C SER A 231 -3.38 -9.90 24.51
N ILE A 232 -3.79 -8.73 24.04
CA ILE A 232 -2.83 -7.65 23.81
C ILE A 232 -2.40 -7.16 25.19
N PRO A 233 -1.08 -7.19 25.49
CA PRO A 233 -0.59 -6.83 26.81
C PRO A 233 -0.93 -5.36 27.14
N HIS A 234 -1.47 -5.15 28.34
CA HIS A 234 -1.79 -3.82 28.89
C HIS A 234 -0.69 -3.33 29.83
N PRO A 235 -0.43 -2.01 29.93
CA PRO A 235 -1.11 -0.88 29.27
C PRO A 235 -0.48 -0.38 27.94
N LEU A 236 -1.32 0.13 27.04
CA LEU A 236 -0.93 0.92 25.87
C LEU A 236 -0.73 2.39 26.28
N LYS A 237 0.29 3.09 25.73
CA LYS A 237 0.50 4.53 26.01
C LYS A 237 -0.22 5.42 24.99
N SER A 238 -0.27 5.00 23.72
CA SER A 238 -0.91 5.71 22.61
C SER A 238 -2.38 5.34 22.42
N THR A 239 -3.11 6.19 21.70
CA THR A 239 -4.41 5.86 21.11
C THR A 239 -4.23 4.71 20.12
N LEU A 240 -5.15 3.75 20.16
CA LEU A 240 -5.14 2.57 19.29
C LEU A 240 -6.30 2.64 18.30
N THR A 241 -5.99 2.42 17.03
CA THR A 241 -6.96 2.13 15.97
C THR A 241 -6.90 0.65 15.65
N MET A 242 -8.04 -0.03 15.66
CA MET A 242 -8.17 -1.44 15.31
C MET A 242 -8.95 -1.60 14.00
N GLN A 243 -8.43 -2.36 13.06
CA GLN A 243 -9.10 -2.72 11.82
C GLN A 243 -9.26 -4.23 11.77
N ILE A 244 -10.48 -4.68 11.55
CA ILE A 244 -10.90 -6.09 11.48
C ILE A 244 -11.49 -6.33 10.09
N GLU A 245 -10.88 -7.21 9.32
CA GLU A 245 -11.30 -7.52 7.96
C GLU A 245 -11.69 -9.00 7.76
N ASN A 246 -12.63 -9.27 6.86
CA ASN A 246 -12.96 -10.61 6.35
C ASN A 246 -13.33 -11.60 7.46
N TRP A 247 -14.04 -11.12 8.48
CA TRP A 247 -14.30 -11.90 9.68
C TRP A 247 -15.74 -12.46 9.68
N GLU A 248 -15.91 -13.69 9.21
CA GLU A 248 -17.26 -14.26 9.01
C GLU A 248 -17.83 -14.94 10.26
N ARG A 249 -17.03 -15.68 11.05
CA ARG A 249 -17.56 -16.49 12.17
C ARG A 249 -16.60 -16.61 13.37
N PRO A 250 -16.46 -15.60 14.23
CA PRO A 250 -15.75 -15.74 15.48
C PRO A 250 -16.51 -16.74 16.34
N ARG A 251 -15.92 -17.93 16.46
CA ARG A 251 -15.88 -18.64 17.73
C ARG A 251 -14.87 -18.01 18.71
N CYS A 252 -14.22 -16.93 18.28
CA CYS A 252 -13.21 -16.22 19.04
C CYS A 252 -13.75 -15.77 20.39
N VAL A 253 -13.05 -16.21 21.44
CA VAL A 253 -13.05 -15.57 22.73
C VAL A 253 -12.08 -14.40 22.58
N MET A 254 -12.61 -13.19 22.37
CA MET A 254 -11.86 -12.01 22.81
C MET A 254 -11.57 -12.23 24.28
N ASN A 255 -10.31 -12.13 24.70
CA ASN A 255 -10.01 -12.14 26.12
C ASN A 255 -10.76 -10.95 26.74
N ASP A 256 -11.44 -11.18 27.86
CA ASP A 256 -12.32 -10.22 28.55
C ASP A 256 -11.57 -9.03 29.18
N GLY A 257 -10.36 -8.71 28.67
CA GLY A 257 -9.52 -7.62 29.13
C GLY A 257 -9.99 -6.25 28.64
N PRO A 258 -9.78 -5.18 29.41
CA PRO A 258 -10.16 -3.82 29.04
C PRO A 258 -9.21 -3.23 28.00
N TRP A 259 -9.74 -2.54 26.99
CA TRP A 259 -9.02 -1.82 25.94
C TRP A 259 -9.09 -0.31 26.19
N PRO A 260 -8.44 0.23 27.23
CA PRO A 260 -8.66 1.61 27.70
C PRO A 260 -8.23 2.69 26.72
N ARG A 261 -7.45 2.36 25.68
CA ARG A 261 -6.93 3.32 24.70
C ARG A 261 -7.43 3.09 23.28
N LEU A 262 -8.31 2.11 23.09
CA LEU A 262 -8.91 1.85 21.79
C LEU A 262 -9.92 2.95 21.49
N THR A 263 -9.59 3.84 20.57
CA THR A 263 -10.42 5.00 20.21
C THR A 263 -11.22 4.77 18.94
N ARG A 264 -10.72 3.92 18.03
CA ARG A 264 -11.37 3.66 16.75
C ARG A 264 -11.36 2.18 16.41
N ILE A 265 -12.49 1.68 15.93
CA ILE A 265 -12.61 0.32 15.40
C ILE A 265 -13.27 0.37 14.03
N PHE A 266 -12.66 -0.34 13.10
CA PHE A 266 -13.12 -0.49 11.75
C PHE A 266 -13.38 -1.96 11.44
N PHE A 267 -14.61 -2.31 11.10
CA PHE A 267 -15.01 -3.63 10.64
C PHE A 267 -15.24 -3.56 9.12
N GLN A 268 -14.50 -4.36 8.35
CA GLN A 268 -14.70 -4.46 6.90
C GLN A 268 -14.89 -5.91 6.46
N HIS A 269 -15.79 -6.15 5.50
CA HIS A 269 -16.09 -7.51 5.01
C HIS A 269 -16.33 -8.51 6.16
N THR A 270 -16.90 -8.01 7.26
CA THR A 270 -17.11 -8.75 8.50
C THR A 270 -18.59 -9.05 8.63
N SER A 271 -18.95 -10.21 9.18
CA SER A 271 -20.38 -10.48 9.38
C SER A 271 -20.93 -9.63 10.55
N PRO A 272 -22.14 -9.08 10.44
CA PRO A 272 -22.80 -8.31 11.50
C PRO A 272 -22.74 -8.93 12.90
N MET A 273 -23.00 -10.24 12.99
CA MET A 273 -22.98 -10.99 14.24
C MET A 273 -21.58 -11.02 14.85
N SER A 274 -20.55 -11.09 14.01
CA SER A 274 -19.14 -11.07 14.43
C SER A 274 -18.77 -9.74 15.04
N ALA A 275 -19.07 -8.65 14.34
CA ALA A 275 -18.80 -7.31 14.83
C ALA A 275 -19.51 -7.04 16.16
N VAL A 276 -20.81 -7.39 16.26
CA VAL A 276 -21.56 -7.23 17.51
C VAL A 276 -21.00 -8.07 18.64
N ARG A 277 -20.60 -9.33 18.39
CA ARG A 277 -19.94 -10.16 19.42
C ARG A 277 -18.61 -9.60 19.89
N VAL A 278 -17.82 -9.02 18.98
CA VAL A 278 -16.57 -8.34 19.33
C VAL A 278 -16.88 -7.16 20.24
N LEU A 279 -17.83 -6.30 19.85
CA LEU A 279 -18.21 -5.14 20.65
C LEU A 279 -18.79 -5.52 22.02
N ASP A 280 -19.56 -6.62 22.11
CA ASP A 280 -20.19 -7.03 23.36
C ASP A 280 -19.23 -7.58 24.42
N LYS A 281 -18.13 -8.18 23.97
CA LYS A 281 -17.09 -8.73 24.84
C LYS A 281 -15.98 -7.74 25.17
N MET A 282 -15.94 -6.61 24.46
CA MET A 282 -14.82 -5.71 24.50
C MET A 282 -15.10 -4.51 25.40
N VAL A 283 -14.37 -4.45 26.51
CA VAL A 283 -14.45 -3.31 27.44
C VAL A 283 -13.55 -2.18 26.93
N ALA A 284 -14.05 -1.33 26.03
CA ALA A 284 -13.29 -0.21 25.45
C ALA A 284 -13.86 1.16 25.90
N PRO A 285 -13.49 1.67 27.09
CA PRO A 285 -14.09 2.87 27.65
C PRO A 285 -13.77 4.17 26.90
N SER A 286 -12.75 4.17 26.03
CA SER A 286 -12.33 5.34 25.25
C SER A 286 -12.71 5.22 23.76
N LEU A 287 -13.59 4.29 23.40
CA LEU A 287 -13.98 4.05 22.02
C LEU A 287 -14.88 5.17 21.51
N GLU A 288 -14.37 6.00 20.61
CA GLU A 288 -15.03 7.19 20.08
C GLU A 288 -15.68 6.94 18.71
N THR A 289 -15.04 6.14 17.85
CA THR A 289 -15.49 5.93 16.46
C THR A 289 -15.66 4.45 16.14
N LEU A 290 -16.82 4.11 15.58
CA LEU A 290 -17.13 2.81 15.00
C LEU A 290 -17.32 2.95 13.49
N ILE A 291 -16.65 2.10 12.71
CA ILE A 291 -16.77 2.08 11.27
C ILE A 291 -17.15 0.65 10.83
N PHE A 292 -18.18 0.54 10.01
CA PHE A 292 -18.65 -0.70 9.40
C PHE A 292 -18.64 -0.51 7.89
N ALA A 293 -17.85 -1.30 7.17
CA ALA A 293 -17.67 -1.17 5.73
C ALA A 293 -17.91 -2.51 5.03
N ASN A 294 -18.71 -2.53 3.98
CA ASN A 294 -18.93 -3.70 3.13
C ASN A 294 -19.28 -4.97 3.95
N MET A 295 -20.16 -4.83 4.94
CA MET A 295 -20.49 -5.92 5.87
C MET A 295 -21.09 -7.10 5.10
N THR A 296 -20.67 -8.34 5.41
CA THR A 296 -21.09 -9.49 4.59
C THR A 296 -22.59 -9.73 4.67
N ASN A 297 -23.17 -10.12 3.54
CA ASN A 297 -24.59 -10.46 3.42
C ASN A 297 -24.93 -11.86 3.96
N GLU A 298 -24.08 -12.47 4.79
CA GLU A 298 -24.32 -13.79 5.36
C GLU A 298 -25.77 -13.88 5.83
N LEU A 299 -26.47 -14.94 5.38
CA LEU A 299 -27.89 -15.16 5.58
C LEU A 299 -28.24 -14.79 7.00
N TRP A 300 -28.90 -13.64 7.13
CA TRP A 300 -29.38 -13.11 8.38
C TRP A 300 -30.22 -14.19 9.01
N SER A 301 -29.63 -14.97 9.92
CA SER A 301 -30.41 -15.81 10.81
C SER A 301 -31.44 -14.86 11.42
N ARG A 302 -32.71 -15.26 11.49
CA ARG A 302 -33.87 -14.41 11.88
C ARG A 302 -33.67 -13.56 13.15
N THR A 303 -32.61 -13.80 13.91
CA THR A 303 -32.15 -13.03 15.06
C THR A 303 -31.30 -11.83 14.62
N SER A 304 -31.84 -10.61 14.81
CA SER A 304 -31.02 -9.40 14.76
C SER A 304 -29.93 -9.46 15.83
N PRO A 305 -28.68 -9.08 15.51
CA PRO A 305 -27.62 -9.01 16.51
C PRO A 305 -28.01 -8.01 17.60
N ARG A 306 -27.99 -8.46 18.86
CA ARG A 306 -28.22 -7.62 20.03
C ARG A 306 -26.93 -7.48 20.79
N MET A 307 -26.54 -6.25 21.03
CA MET A 307 -25.52 -5.89 22.00
C MET A 307 -26.19 -5.74 23.37
N THR A 308 -25.43 -6.06 24.41
CA THR A 308 -25.76 -5.96 25.82
C THR A 308 -24.86 -4.93 26.52
N LEU A 309 -23.65 -4.70 26.02
CA LEU A 309 -22.70 -3.77 26.64
C LEU A 309 -22.90 -2.33 26.10
N PRO A 310 -23.17 -1.33 26.95
CA PRO A 310 -23.20 0.06 26.52
C PRO A 310 -21.79 0.58 26.21
N LEU A 311 -21.68 1.38 25.16
CA LEU A 311 -20.44 2.02 24.73
C LEU A 311 -20.61 3.54 24.77
N PRO A 312 -20.57 4.15 25.98
CA PRO A 312 -20.94 5.55 26.17
C PRO A 312 -19.95 6.53 25.54
N ALA A 313 -18.71 6.14 25.26
CA ALA A 313 -17.73 7.03 24.62
C ALA A 313 -17.94 7.19 23.11
N VAL A 314 -18.76 6.34 22.48
CA VAL A 314 -18.94 6.35 21.03
C VAL A 314 -19.71 7.60 20.63
N GLN A 315 -19.05 8.44 19.82
CA GLN A 315 -19.58 9.69 19.30
C GLN A 315 -19.90 9.59 17.80
N THR A 316 -19.17 8.76 17.06
CA THR A 316 -19.30 8.67 15.61
C THR A 316 -19.51 7.22 15.16
N ILE A 317 -20.53 6.99 14.34
CA ILE A 317 -20.76 5.72 13.65
C ILE A 317 -20.76 5.96 12.14
N ILE A 318 -19.90 5.24 11.42
CA ILE A 318 -19.81 5.28 9.96
C ILE A 318 -20.22 3.91 9.43
N MET A 319 -21.16 3.87 8.50
CA MET A 319 -21.65 2.66 7.84
C MET A 319 -21.55 2.84 6.34
N ILE A 320 -20.72 2.03 5.68
CA ILE A 320 -20.42 2.10 4.25
C ILE A 320 -20.83 0.76 3.62
N ASP A 321 -21.67 0.80 2.59
CA ASP A 321 -22.16 -0.39 1.89
C ASP A 321 -22.63 -1.49 2.87
N SER A 322 -23.48 -1.05 3.79
CA SER A 322 -23.92 -1.83 4.95
C SER A 322 -25.43 -1.73 5.14
N SER A 323 -26.16 -1.60 4.03
CA SER A 323 -27.61 -1.38 3.97
C SER A 323 -28.42 -2.30 4.89
N ARG A 324 -28.21 -3.62 4.75
CA ARG A 324 -28.90 -4.65 5.57
C ARG A 324 -28.53 -4.55 7.04
N PHE A 325 -27.30 -4.12 7.32
CA PHE A 325 -26.79 -4.00 8.67
C PHE A 325 -27.47 -2.88 9.44
N ILE A 326 -27.68 -1.72 8.81
CA ILE A 326 -28.30 -0.53 9.42
C ILE A 326 -29.63 -0.88 10.10
N ASP A 327 -30.55 -1.51 9.37
CA ASP A 327 -31.90 -1.81 9.87
C ASP A 327 -31.92 -2.73 11.09
N SER A 328 -30.96 -3.65 11.15
CA SER A 328 -30.83 -4.56 12.28
C SER A 328 -30.11 -3.91 13.46
N PHE A 329 -29.09 -3.09 13.16
CA PHE A 329 -28.19 -2.51 14.13
C PHE A 329 -28.88 -1.36 14.86
N ARG A 330 -29.92 -0.76 14.27
CA ARG A 330 -30.70 0.32 14.91
C ARG A 330 -31.20 0.00 16.31
N ARG A 331 -31.48 -1.28 16.58
CA ARG A 331 -31.90 -1.75 17.90
C ARG A 331 -30.84 -1.55 18.97
N ASN A 332 -29.58 -1.39 18.60
CA ASN A 332 -28.45 -1.17 19.49
C ASN A 332 -28.14 0.32 19.69
N PHE A 333 -28.79 1.26 18.99
CA PHE A 333 -28.42 2.68 19.10
C PHE A 333 -28.61 3.27 20.51
N HIS A 334 -29.55 2.73 21.29
CA HIS A 334 -29.74 3.10 22.69
C HIS A 334 -28.50 2.82 23.59
N LEU A 335 -27.55 2.00 23.12
CA LEU A 335 -26.30 1.70 23.80
C LEU A 335 -25.20 2.75 23.57
N PHE A 336 -25.45 3.75 22.71
CA PHE A 336 -24.53 4.85 22.40
C PHE A 336 -25.15 6.19 22.82
N PRO A 337 -25.30 6.46 24.13
CA PRO A 337 -25.99 7.66 24.62
C PRO A 337 -25.35 9.00 24.18
N ASN A 338 -24.06 8.99 23.83
CA ASN A 338 -23.31 10.17 23.38
C ASN A 338 -23.09 10.20 21.86
N LEU A 339 -23.85 9.40 21.09
CA LEU A 339 -23.73 9.37 19.63
C LEU A 339 -24.18 10.71 19.04
N THR A 340 -23.24 11.47 18.47
CA THR A 340 -23.48 12.78 17.87
C THR A 340 -23.52 12.72 16.36
N SER A 341 -22.73 11.84 15.74
CA SER A 341 -22.56 11.79 14.29
C SER A 341 -22.80 10.40 13.72
N ILE A 342 -23.62 10.33 12.66
CA ILE A 342 -23.80 9.12 11.87
C ILE A 342 -23.53 9.43 10.41
N THR A 343 -22.72 8.60 9.78
CA THR A 343 -22.50 8.61 8.33
C THR A 343 -22.97 7.30 7.73
N LEU A 344 -23.86 7.38 6.75
CA LEU A 344 -24.39 6.26 5.98
C LEU A 344 -23.93 6.43 4.53
N SER A 345 -23.40 5.38 3.90
CA SER A 345 -22.91 5.43 2.52
C SER A 345 -23.34 4.20 1.73
N TYR A 346 -23.61 4.37 0.43
CA TYR A 346 -24.02 3.31 -0.50
C TYR A 346 -25.28 2.58 -0.03
N LEU A 347 -26.35 3.36 0.10
CA LEU A 347 -27.65 2.79 0.43
C LEU A 347 -28.22 2.17 -0.86
N ASP A 348 -28.36 0.84 -0.85
CA ASP A 348 -28.97 0.04 -1.91
C ASP A 348 -30.32 0.61 -2.38
N ASP A 349 -30.46 0.84 -3.70
CA ASP A 349 -31.59 1.50 -4.36
C ASP A 349 -32.90 0.69 -4.28
N GLU A 350 -32.80 -0.64 -4.16
CA GLU A 350 -33.96 -1.53 -4.24
C GLU A 350 -34.72 -1.68 -2.92
N ARG A 351 -34.30 -1.00 -1.85
CA ARG A 351 -34.85 -1.22 -0.50
C ARG A 351 -35.58 -0.01 0.06
N ASP A 352 -36.82 -0.26 0.46
CA ASP A 352 -37.56 0.61 1.37
C ASP A 352 -36.92 0.54 2.76
N TYR A 353 -35.93 1.40 3.00
CA TYR A 353 -35.47 1.64 4.35
C TYR A 353 -36.60 2.27 5.15
N ASN A 354 -36.88 1.71 6.33
CA ASN A 354 -37.79 2.36 7.27
C ASN A 354 -37.04 3.49 7.99
N TRP A 355 -36.78 4.57 7.24
CA TRP A 355 -36.06 5.76 7.69
C TRP A 355 -36.67 6.35 8.94
N ALA A 356 -38.01 6.39 9.03
CA ALA A 356 -38.71 6.78 10.23
C ALA A 356 -38.15 6.02 11.43
N ARG A 357 -38.25 4.68 11.47
CA ARG A 357 -37.73 3.84 12.57
C ARG A 357 -36.24 4.00 12.85
N ILE A 358 -35.43 4.21 11.82
CA ILE A 358 -34.00 4.47 12.00
C ILE A 358 -33.82 5.79 12.75
N LEU A 359 -34.49 6.85 12.32
CA LEU A 359 -34.44 8.17 12.97
C LEU A 359 -35.03 8.13 14.39
N GLU A 360 -36.12 7.40 14.65
CA GLU A 360 -36.68 7.24 16.01
C GLU A 360 -35.66 6.67 17.01
N SER A 361 -34.75 5.83 16.52
CA SER A 361 -33.71 5.21 17.35
C SER A 361 -32.48 6.09 17.60
N LEU A 362 -32.47 7.33 17.11
CA LEU A 362 -31.31 8.25 17.13
C LEU A 362 -31.55 9.53 17.94
N PRO A 363 -31.95 9.46 19.22
CA PRO A 363 -32.38 10.65 19.98
C PRO A 363 -31.28 11.67 20.24
N SER A 364 -30.00 11.28 20.17
CA SER A 364 -28.84 12.13 20.49
C SER A 364 -28.11 12.70 19.28
N VAL A 365 -28.43 12.25 18.06
CA VAL A 365 -27.65 12.57 16.85
C VAL A 365 -27.84 14.04 16.46
N THR A 366 -26.73 14.74 16.27
CA THR A 366 -26.67 16.13 15.80
C THR A 366 -26.29 16.23 14.33
N ILE A 367 -25.50 15.29 13.82
CA ILE A 367 -25.03 15.28 12.43
C ILE A 367 -25.42 13.96 11.78
N LEU A 368 -26.25 14.04 10.75
CA LEU A 368 -26.54 12.91 9.87
C LEU A 368 -25.94 13.18 8.50
N THR A 369 -25.01 12.32 8.08
CA THR A 369 -24.39 12.36 6.76
C THR A 369 -24.87 11.16 5.96
N VAL A 370 -25.46 11.40 4.80
CA VAL A 370 -25.84 10.38 3.82
C VAL A 370 -24.96 10.60 2.59
N LEU A 371 -23.91 9.81 2.49
CA LEU A 371 -23.05 9.77 1.32
C LEU A 371 -23.65 8.84 0.28
N HIS A 372 -23.39 9.12 -1.00
CA HIS A 372 -23.74 8.19 -2.07
C HIS A 372 -25.22 7.78 -1.98
N ALA A 373 -26.07 8.80 -1.81
CA ALA A 373 -27.48 8.59 -1.60
C ALA A 373 -28.06 7.82 -2.80
N PRO A 374 -29.10 7.00 -2.56
CA PRO A 374 -29.69 6.17 -3.60
C PRO A 374 -30.06 7.03 -4.81
N SER A 375 -29.76 6.52 -6.00
CA SER A 375 -30.18 7.14 -7.26
C SER A 375 -31.71 7.19 -7.35
N ASN A 376 -32.38 6.31 -6.61
CA ASN A 376 -33.83 6.31 -6.47
C ASN A 376 -34.32 7.51 -5.64
N LEU A 377 -34.96 8.44 -6.36
CA LEU A 377 -35.53 9.65 -5.83
C LEU A 377 -36.65 9.38 -4.80
N ASP A 378 -37.40 8.28 -4.93
CA ASP A 378 -38.42 7.88 -3.96
C ASP A 378 -37.84 7.59 -2.57
N THR A 379 -36.60 7.07 -2.51
CA THR A 379 -35.90 6.82 -1.25
C THR A 379 -35.48 8.12 -0.59
N LEU A 380 -35.06 9.12 -1.38
CA LEU A 380 -34.76 10.47 -0.87
C LEU A 380 -36.03 11.17 -0.37
N VAL A 381 -37.15 11.05 -1.09
CA VAL A 381 -38.46 11.54 -0.64
C VAL A 381 -38.88 10.86 0.64
N THR A 382 -38.70 9.55 0.75
CA THR A 382 -39.06 8.77 1.93
C THR A 382 -38.20 9.16 3.13
N LEU A 383 -36.89 9.37 2.92
CA LEU A 383 -35.99 9.91 3.94
C LEU A 383 -36.45 11.29 4.40
N ALA A 384 -36.73 12.20 3.47
CA ALA A 384 -37.16 13.55 3.80
C ALA A 384 -38.53 13.60 4.46
N SER A 385 -39.49 12.81 3.97
CA SER A 385 -40.82 12.66 4.57
C SER A 385 -40.71 12.09 5.98
N SER A 386 -39.83 11.09 6.17
CA SER A 386 -39.52 10.53 7.48
C SER A 386 -38.87 11.56 8.40
N LEU A 387 -37.96 12.40 7.88
CA LEU A 387 -37.38 13.50 8.64
C LEU A 387 -38.47 14.49 9.05
N VAL A 388 -39.32 14.94 8.13
CA VAL A 388 -40.42 15.89 8.38
C VAL A 388 -41.41 15.34 9.41
N GLY A 389 -41.79 14.06 9.29
CA GLY A 389 -42.65 13.38 10.25
C GLY A 389 -41.96 13.10 11.59
N ALA A 390 -40.64 12.91 11.60
CA ALA A 390 -39.87 12.70 12.80
C ALA A 390 -39.64 14.02 13.55
N GLN A 391 -40.60 14.39 14.41
CA GLN A 391 -40.33 15.18 15.63
C GLN A 391 -39.27 14.52 16.55
N GLN A 392 -38.83 13.32 16.20
CA GLN A 392 -38.15 12.36 17.06
C GLN A 392 -36.61 12.47 17.06
N VAL A 393 -36.02 13.31 16.21
CA VAL A 393 -34.58 13.66 16.28
C VAL A 393 -34.43 15.14 16.66
N PRO A 394 -34.82 15.52 17.91
CA PRO A 394 -34.91 16.92 18.31
C PRO A 394 -33.57 17.65 18.31
N LYS A 395 -32.46 16.91 18.24
CA LYS A 395 -31.09 17.45 18.28
C LYS A 395 -30.41 17.52 16.92
N LEU A 396 -31.07 17.15 15.82
CA LEU A 396 -30.44 17.18 14.51
C LEU A 396 -30.13 18.62 14.09
N GLU A 397 -28.85 18.96 14.04
CA GLU A 397 -28.34 20.29 13.67
C GLU A 397 -27.85 20.34 12.22
N ALA A 398 -27.31 19.24 11.70
CA ALA A 398 -26.82 19.18 10.33
C ALA A 398 -27.27 17.91 9.61
N LEU A 399 -27.78 18.10 8.40
CA LEU A 399 -28.05 17.02 7.45
C LEU A 399 -27.16 17.24 6.23
N LYS A 400 -26.23 16.31 6.00
CA LYS A 400 -25.33 16.33 4.85
C LYS A 400 -25.76 15.25 3.89
N ILE A 401 -26.08 15.60 2.64
CA ILE A 401 -26.46 14.63 1.61
C ILE A 401 -25.49 14.79 0.45
N ASN A 402 -24.78 13.73 0.10
CA ASN A 402 -23.93 13.68 -1.09
C ASN A 402 -24.61 12.80 -2.14
N LEU A 403 -24.90 13.40 -3.30
CA LEU A 403 -25.65 12.78 -4.39
C LEU A 403 -24.68 12.33 -5.48
N PHE A 404 -24.90 11.13 -6.03
CA PHE A 404 -24.09 10.59 -7.13
C PHE A 404 -24.28 11.32 -8.45
N HIS A 405 -25.48 11.81 -8.69
CA HIS A 405 -25.86 12.47 -9.91
C HIS A 405 -26.19 13.93 -9.61
N ASP A 406 -25.86 14.80 -10.55
CA ASP A 406 -26.39 16.15 -10.52
C ASP A 406 -27.90 16.06 -10.65
N PHE A 407 -28.61 16.55 -9.63
CA PHE A 407 -30.04 16.78 -9.68
C PHE A 407 -30.28 18.29 -9.71
N PRO A 408 -30.18 18.95 -10.87
CA PRO A 408 -30.32 20.40 -10.99
C PRO A 408 -31.62 20.89 -10.37
N ALA A 409 -32.72 20.17 -10.63
CA ALA A 409 -34.02 20.48 -10.06
C ALA A 409 -34.04 20.44 -8.53
N LEU A 410 -33.29 19.53 -7.89
CA LEU A 410 -33.19 19.47 -6.44
C LEU A 410 -32.37 20.65 -5.90
N MET A 411 -31.26 20.97 -6.55
CA MET A 411 -30.43 22.11 -6.18
C MET A 411 -31.17 23.45 -6.33
N GLU A 412 -32.01 23.60 -7.35
CA GLU A 412 -32.87 24.77 -7.56
C GLU A 412 -34.02 24.86 -6.55
N ALA A 413 -34.56 23.71 -6.15
CA ALA A 413 -35.70 23.68 -5.25
C ALA A 413 -35.28 23.94 -3.79
N LEU A 414 -34.13 23.44 -3.35
CA LEU A 414 -33.66 23.64 -1.97
C LEU A 414 -33.54 25.13 -1.62
N PRO A 415 -33.92 25.55 -0.39
CA PRO A 415 -33.66 26.92 0.04
C PRO A 415 -32.17 27.20 -0.04
N ALA A 416 -31.79 28.40 -0.50
CA ALA A 416 -30.40 28.82 -0.59
C ALA A 416 -29.68 28.48 0.73
N PRO A 417 -28.58 27.71 0.71
CA PRO A 417 -27.89 27.31 1.93
C PRO A 417 -27.50 28.54 2.75
N GLN A 418 -27.60 28.50 4.08
CA GLN A 418 -27.03 29.56 4.92
C GLN A 418 -25.50 29.61 4.80
N GLU A 419 -24.87 28.50 4.42
CA GLU A 419 -23.48 28.38 4.00
C GLU A 419 -23.44 27.42 2.79
N THR A 420 -23.26 27.94 1.58
CA THR A 420 -22.98 27.14 0.39
C THR A 420 -21.48 26.99 0.30
N VAL A 421 -20.95 25.79 0.48
CA VAL A 421 -19.56 25.53 0.12
C VAL A 421 -19.51 24.67 -1.12
N ALA A 422 -19.34 25.33 -2.26
CA ALA A 422 -19.19 24.72 -3.56
C ALA A 422 -17.69 24.49 -3.80
N SER A 423 -17.20 23.29 -3.50
CA SER A 423 -15.85 22.89 -3.89
C SER A 423 -15.88 22.13 -5.22
N ALA A 424 -15.83 22.88 -6.32
CA ALA A 424 -15.51 22.33 -7.63
C ALA A 424 -13.99 22.18 -7.76
N ARG A 425 -13.43 20.98 -7.50
CA ARG A 425 -12.07 20.67 -7.92
C ARG A 425 -12.11 20.27 -9.39
N SER A 426 -11.73 21.18 -10.29
CA SER A 426 -11.41 20.79 -11.66
C SER A 426 -10.15 19.93 -11.60
N VAL A 427 -10.29 18.62 -11.83
CA VAL A 427 -9.13 17.78 -12.14
C VAL A 427 -8.68 18.19 -13.54
N GLY A 428 -7.64 19.03 -13.61
CA GLY A 428 -6.99 19.36 -14.87
C GLY A 428 -6.33 18.12 -15.41
N ASN A 429 -6.96 17.48 -16.40
CA ASN A 429 -6.32 16.46 -17.22
C ASN A 429 -5.39 17.16 -18.21
N ASP A 430 -4.17 17.47 -17.77
CA ASP A 430 -3.06 17.70 -18.68
C ASP A 430 -2.53 16.33 -19.15
N ALA A 431 -3.10 15.83 -20.23
CA ALA A 431 -2.52 14.75 -21.02
C ALA A 431 -2.22 15.28 -22.42
N SER A 432 -0.99 15.72 -22.60
CA SER A 432 -0.32 15.79 -23.88
C SER A 432 -0.15 14.37 -24.43
N ASP A 433 -0.79 14.05 -25.56
CA ASP A 433 -0.11 13.34 -26.65
C ASP A 433 -0.94 13.42 -27.92
N GLY A 434 -0.27 13.84 -28.99
CA GLY A 434 -0.86 14.01 -30.30
C GLY A 434 -1.07 12.67 -31.00
N ASN A 435 -2.21 12.54 -31.67
CA ASN A 435 -2.33 11.92 -32.99
C ASN A 435 -3.70 12.27 -33.60
N LEU A 436 -3.66 12.87 -34.79
CA LEU A 436 -4.79 13.02 -35.71
C LEU A 436 -5.22 11.63 -36.22
N PRO A 437 -6.53 11.42 -36.49
CA PRO A 437 -6.93 11.47 -37.90
C PRO A 437 -8.32 12.09 -38.20
N ASP A 438 -8.35 12.71 -39.38
CA ASP A 438 -9.39 13.04 -40.38
C ASP A 438 -10.86 13.42 -40.05
N PRO A 439 -11.48 14.29 -40.90
CA PRO A 439 -12.74 14.96 -40.61
C PRO A 439 -13.88 14.50 -41.53
N TYR A 440 -14.92 13.82 -41.01
CA TYR A 440 -16.24 13.82 -41.66
C TYR A 440 -17.38 13.65 -40.64
N ASP A 441 -18.46 14.38 -40.92
CA ASP A 441 -19.83 14.28 -40.40
C ASP A 441 -20.17 14.86 -39.01
N VAL A 442 -20.43 16.17 -39.00
CA VAL A 442 -21.24 16.85 -37.99
C VAL A 442 -22.69 16.96 -38.50
N LEU A 443 -23.61 16.19 -37.91
CA LEU A 443 -25.05 16.52 -37.90
C LEU A 443 -25.36 17.27 -36.60
N PRO A 444 -26.19 18.34 -36.63
CA PRO A 444 -26.55 19.04 -35.40
C PRO A 444 -27.68 18.29 -34.69
N PHE A 445 -27.39 17.68 -33.54
CA PHE A 445 -28.41 17.42 -32.52
C PHE A 445 -28.64 18.73 -31.76
N ALA A 446 -29.76 19.38 -32.04
CA ALA A 446 -30.33 20.38 -31.15
C ALA A 446 -30.95 19.65 -29.95
N ASN A 447 -30.25 19.63 -28.82
CA ASN A 447 -30.86 19.34 -27.53
C ASN A 447 -31.06 20.68 -26.80
N ASP A 448 -32.30 21.16 -26.82
CA ASP A 448 -32.80 22.12 -25.84
C ASP A 448 -32.84 21.44 -24.47
N PRO A 449 -32.11 21.89 -23.44
CA PRO A 449 -32.42 21.51 -22.07
C PRO A 449 -33.51 22.46 -21.57
N SER A 450 -34.78 22.15 -21.87
CA SER A 450 -35.86 22.74 -21.08
C SER A 450 -35.71 22.21 -19.64
N PRO A 451 -35.62 23.06 -18.60
CA PRO A 451 -35.53 22.60 -17.22
C PRO A 451 -36.90 22.06 -16.83
N SER A 452 -37.15 20.77 -17.07
CA SER A 452 -38.26 20.08 -16.44
C SER A 452 -37.90 19.93 -14.96
N THR A 453 -38.37 20.87 -14.15
CA THR A 453 -38.28 20.78 -12.69
C THR A 453 -38.89 19.45 -12.27
N SER A 454 -38.07 18.54 -11.76
CA SER A 454 -38.54 17.26 -11.23
C SER A 454 -39.56 17.57 -10.13
N PRO A 455 -40.83 17.17 -10.26
CA PRO A 455 -41.87 17.47 -9.25
C PRO A 455 -41.49 16.96 -7.86
N VAL A 456 -40.58 15.99 -7.81
CA VAL A 456 -40.08 15.38 -6.60
C VAL A 456 -38.95 16.18 -5.94
N ALA A 457 -38.09 16.83 -6.73
CA ALA A 457 -37.13 17.79 -6.22
C ALA A 457 -37.85 18.98 -5.56
N THR A 458 -38.90 19.46 -6.21
CA THR A 458 -39.82 20.47 -5.66
C THR A 458 -40.49 19.97 -4.40
N ALA A 459 -41.00 18.73 -4.38
CA ALA A 459 -41.61 18.14 -3.19
C ALA A 459 -40.63 17.98 -2.01
N LEU A 460 -39.39 17.57 -2.27
CA LEU A 460 -38.33 17.46 -1.26
C LEU A 460 -37.98 18.83 -0.67
N ALA A 461 -37.79 19.82 -1.53
CA ALA A 461 -37.55 21.18 -1.09
C ALA A 461 -38.73 21.80 -0.34
N ASP A 462 -39.95 21.60 -0.80
CA ASP A 462 -41.16 22.10 -0.15
C ASP A 462 -41.36 21.41 1.19
N ALA A 463 -41.10 20.10 1.29
CA ALA A 463 -41.12 19.37 2.54
C ALA A 463 -40.08 19.93 3.55
N LEU A 464 -38.86 20.24 3.08
CA LEU A 464 -37.81 20.85 3.90
C LEU A 464 -38.16 22.30 4.30
N ARG A 465 -38.67 23.11 3.37
CA ARG A 465 -39.11 24.50 3.60
C ARG A 465 -40.28 24.57 4.57
N GLN A 466 -41.29 23.74 4.37
CA GLN A 466 -42.46 23.62 5.23
C GLN A 466 -42.02 23.25 6.65
N ARG A 467 -40.99 22.40 6.81
CA ARG A 467 -40.46 22.07 8.13
C ARG A 467 -39.76 23.24 8.81
N THR A 468 -38.91 23.98 8.09
CA THR A 468 -38.28 25.20 8.63
C THR A 468 -39.31 26.24 9.06
N GLN A 469 -40.41 26.37 8.32
CA GLN A 469 -41.48 27.34 8.61
C GLN A 469 -42.42 26.90 9.73
N ILE A 470 -42.89 25.64 9.74
CA ILE A 470 -43.89 25.16 10.70
C ILE A 470 -43.28 24.89 12.07
N TYR A 471 -42.08 24.31 12.12
CA TYR A 471 -41.52 23.79 13.37
C TYR A 471 -40.48 24.70 14.01
N GLY A 472 -40.16 25.84 13.40
CA GLY A 472 -39.17 26.77 13.94
C GLY A 472 -37.86 26.04 14.23
N LEU A 473 -37.29 25.39 13.21
CA LEU A 473 -35.96 24.79 13.25
C LEU A 473 -34.93 25.76 12.63
N PRO A 474 -34.61 26.91 13.25
CA PRO A 474 -33.69 27.90 12.67
C PRO A 474 -32.24 27.41 12.57
N ARG A 475 -31.94 26.19 13.05
CA ARG A 475 -30.58 25.66 13.16
C ARG A 475 -30.24 24.50 12.24
N LEU A 476 -31.22 23.91 11.53
CA LEU A 476 -30.92 22.79 10.65
C LEU A 476 -30.13 23.29 9.43
N ARG A 477 -28.85 22.94 9.37
CA ARG A 477 -27.98 23.20 8.22
C ARG A 477 -28.09 22.03 7.25
N LEU A 478 -28.65 22.30 6.08
CA LEU A 478 -28.64 21.36 4.97
C LEU A 478 -27.42 21.65 4.10
N LEU A 479 -26.53 20.67 3.97
CA LEU A 479 -25.42 20.72 3.03
C LEU A 479 -25.65 19.64 1.98
N VAL A 480 -25.94 20.06 0.75
CA VAL A 480 -26.00 19.15 -0.39
C VAL A 480 -24.73 19.31 -1.19
N LEU A 481 -23.97 18.23 -1.25
CA LEU A 481 -22.77 18.14 -2.07
C LEU A 481 -23.17 17.40 -3.34
N SER A 482 -23.10 18.07 -4.48
CA SER A 482 -23.15 17.40 -5.79
C SER A 482 -21.73 17.29 -6.32
N ARG A 483 -21.41 16.14 -6.90
CA ARG A 483 -20.14 15.94 -7.59
C ARG A 483 -20.39 16.09 -9.07
N ALA A 484 -19.87 17.17 -9.67
CA ALA A 484 -19.76 17.28 -11.11
C ALA A 484 -18.77 16.21 -11.61
N LEU A 485 -19.28 15.08 -12.08
CA LEU A 485 -18.46 14.01 -12.65
C LEU A 485 -18.06 14.40 -14.07
N GLY A 486 -16.80 14.78 -14.24
CA GLY A 486 -16.15 14.84 -15.56
C GLY A 486 -15.27 13.61 -15.75
N GLY A 487 -15.67 12.70 -16.64
CA GLY A 487 -14.80 11.69 -17.27
C GLY A 487 -14.78 10.29 -16.65
N ASP A 488 -15.20 9.32 -17.47
CA ASP A 488 -15.00 7.86 -17.46
C ASP A 488 -15.25 7.03 -16.17
N ASP A 489 -16.36 6.29 -16.21
CA ASP A 489 -16.94 5.45 -15.15
C ASP A 489 -16.16 4.18 -14.76
N ASN A 490 -14.90 3.97 -15.17
CA ASN A 490 -14.31 2.63 -15.08
C ASN A 490 -13.30 2.34 -13.96
N TYR A 491 -12.79 3.31 -13.20
CA TYR A 491 -11.87 2.99 -12.08
C TYR A 491 -11.92 4.00 -10.93
N PHE A 492 -12.93 3.93 -10.06
CA PHE A 492 -12.91 4.71 -8.82
C PHE A 492 -13.27 3.86 -7.59
N PHE A 493 -12.39 2.93 -7.24
CA PHE A 493 -12.24 2.54 -5.84
C PHE A 493 -11.36 3.61 -5.18
N TRP A 494 -11.99 4.59 -4.53
CA TRP A 494 -11.29 5.30 -3.46
C TRP A 494 -10.90 4.25 -2.42
N GLY A 495 -9.64 4.26 -1.96
CA GLY A 495 -9.29 3.46 -0.80
C GLY A 495 -10.22 3.87 0.35
N LEU A 496 -10.80 2.91 1.08
CA LEU A 496 -11.60 3.21 2.27
C LEU A 496 -10.85 4.13 3.26
N SER A 497 -9.51 4.05 3.27
CA SER A 497 -8.62 4.97 3.98
C SER A 497 -8.79 6.44 3.57
N ASP A 498 -9.00 6.72 2.29
CA ASP A 498 -9.10 8.09 1.76
C ASP A 498 -10.45 8.70 2.12
N VAL A 499 -11.54 7.92 2.04
CA VAL A 499 -12.88 8.37 2.47
C VAL A 499 -12.89 8.66 3.98
N VAL A 500 -12.31 7.78 4.79
CA VAL A 500 -12.21 7.99 6.24
C VAL A 500 -11.32 9.20 6.56
N THR A 501 -10.18 9.36 5.89
CA THR A 501 -9.28 10.51 6.09
C THR A 501 -9.96 11.84 5.72
N VAL A 502 -10.76 11.86 4.64
CA VAL A 502 -11.52 13.04 4.21
C VAL A 502 -12.63 13.38 5.21
N LEU A 503 -13.32 12.39 5.77
CA LEU A 503 -14.36 12.60 6.78
C LEU A 503 -13.78 13.08 8.13
N GLU A 504 -12.57 12.63 8.49
CA GLU A 504 -11.94 12.92 9.79
C GLU A 504 -11.26 14.28 9.90
N ARG A 505 -10.77 14.85 8.80
CA ARG A 505 -10.05 16.13 8.87
C ARG A 505 -10.93 17.31 9.29
N GLY A 506 -12.25 17.16 9.27
CA GLY A 506 -13.17 18.26 9.57
C GLY A 506 -12.93 19.48 8.68
N GLU A 507 -12.17 19.31 7.59
CA GLU A 507 -11.89 20.37 6.63
C GLU A 507 -13.25 20.75 6.05
N SER A 508 -13.63 22.01 6.29
CA SER A 508 -14.69 22.66 5.54
C SER A 508 -14.27 22.60 4.07
N TRP A 509 -14.83 21.62 3.35
CA TRP A 509 -15.00 21.73 1.91
C TRP A 509 -15.73 23.00 1.61
#